data_AF-A0A195CSS8-F1
#
_entry.id   AF-A0A195CSS8-F1
#
_cell.length_a   1.000
_cell.length_b   1.000
_cell.length_c   1.000
_cell.angle_alpha   90.00
_cell.angle_beta   90.00
_cell.angle_gamma   90.00
#
_symmetry.space_group_name_H-M   'P 1'
#
loop_
_entity.id
_entity.type
_entity.pdbx_description
1 polymer ?
#
loop_
_entity_poly.entity_id
_entity_poly.type
_entity_poly.pdbx_seq_one_letter_code
_entity_poly.pdbx_strand_id
1 'polypeptide(L)'
;MRKRWWLCYATDFQTLMFPCFICSRILGIFPYKLNASTFEISKLYCILSTVIICVCCVINFVLVYNVVKSNINFGSVIWNIHAVIFYTLTSFIVIITHFQSVPRKRLLQTILKTSSELLPSKSYQKLSRLFHVKDILCNIFRIMQFSMHLSKLLKFDDTFITIFTWMITMYFSLLVLQIVMFYVNCVCVLKACFKRLNDNLVHMQKFVINNTNLRVSNTIKHIQKKQCLLTKLRILKKQHLKISDTVQLLNTIFSMQLLTTIVLASLVVIIELYFYAVRWQNGVFFRVDLRFLDMFLTSMIYNIFIIILIVWACETGKNQAQKIRTTIHDLLNNTNDEKIKYELQLFSLQILHRKNIFSLKGLTIDATLLAAVSKQSFVINITIFIIQRFCFAFR
;
A
#
# COMPACT_ATOMS: atom_id res chain seq x y z
N MET A 1 12.91 -19.00 -22.67
CA MET A 1 14.06 -18.39 -21.96
C MET A 1 13.61 -17.86 -20.60
N ARG A 2 14.04 -18.47 -19.49
CA ARG A 2 13.75 -18.01 -18.13
C ARG A 2 14.62 -16.77 -17.86
N LYS A 3 14.07 -15.56 -18.02
CA LYS A 3 14.81 -14.32 -17.74
C LYS A 3 15.34 -14.38 -16.30
N ARG A 4 16.67 -14.35 -16.14
CA ARG A 4 17.31 -14.31 -14.83
C ARG A 4 16.87 -13.01 -14.13
N TRP A 5 16.23 -13.16 -12.98
CA TRP A 5 15.90 -12.03 -12.13
C TRP A 5 17.20 -11.45 -11.54
N TRP A 6 17.35 -10.13 -11.60
CA TRP A 6 18.46 -9.39 -11.01
C TRP A 6 17.91 -8.31 -10.08
N LEU A 7 18.55 -8.14 -8.92
CA LEU A 7 18.18 -7.11 -7.95
C LEU A 7 18.25 -5.73 -8.63
N CYS A 8 17.25 -4.87 -8.41
CA CYS A 8 17.16 -3.53 -8.98
C CYS A 8 17.11 -3.47 -10.52
N TYR A 9 16.94 -4.60 -11.20
CA TYR A 9 16.84 -4.68 -12.66
C TYR A 9 15.63 -5.54 -13.09
N ALA A 10 14.52 -4.88 -13.43
CA ALA A 10 13.35 -5.52 -14.00
C ALA A 10 13.11 -5.08 -15.45
N THR A 11 12.66 -6.03 -16.29
CA THR A 11 12.32 -5.77 -17.71
C THR A 11 10.83 -5.89 -17.98
N ASP A 12 10.07 -6.46 -17.05
CA ASP A 12 8.63 -6.68 -17.13
C ASP A 12 8.00 -6.67 -15.73
N PHE A 13 6.67 -6.71 -15.67
CA PHE A 13 5.93 -6.67 -14.41
C PHE A 13 6.22 -7.88 -13.50
N GLN A 14 6.44 -9.06 -14.09
CA GLN A 14 6.73 -10.26 -13.31
C GLN A 14 8.08 -10.16 -12.60
N THR A 15 9.13 -9.74 -13.32
CA THR A 15 10.46 -9.51 -12.73
C THR A 15 10.47 -8.36 -11.72
N LEU A 16 9.64 -7.34 -11.92
CA LEU A 16 9.47 -6.22 -10.98
C LEU A 16 8.85 -6.66 -9.64
N MET A 17 7.82 -7.50 -9.68
CA MET A 17 7.11 -7.95 -8.48
C MET A 17 7.70 -9.23 -7.86
N PHE A 18 8.67 -9.85 -8.52
CA PHE A 18 9.24 -11.14 -8.13
C PHE A 18 9.71 -11.22 -6.67
N PRO A 19 10.42 -10.22 -6.10
CA PRO A 19 10.86 -10.29 -4.70
C PRO A 19 9.67 -10.34 -3.75
N CYS A 20 8.69 -9.47 -3.99
CA CYS A 20 7.44 -9.42 -3.24
C CYS A 20 6.66 -10.73 -3.37
N PHE A 21 6.64 -11.36 -4.55
CA PHE A 21 5.99 -12.66 -4.74
C PHE A 21 6.69 -13.80 -4.01
N ILE A 22 8.02 -13.82 -3.94
CA ILE A 22 8.77 -14.82 -3.18
C ILE A 22 8.47 -14.69 -1.69
N CYS A 23 8.61 -13.49 -1.12
CA CYS A 23 8.31 -13.26 0.31
C CYS A 23 6.86 -13.63 0.63
N SER A 24 5.90 -13.24 -0.21
CA SER A 24 4.49 -13.59 -0.04
C SER A 24 4.23 -15.10 -0.17
N ARG A 25 5.04 -15.82 -0.98
CA ARG A 25 4.93 -17.27 -1.12
C ARG A 25 5.47 -17.99 0.11
N ILE A 26 6.61 -17.57 0.64
CA ILE A 26 7.19 -18.11 1.89
C ILE A 26 6.20 -17.93 3.04
N LEU A 27 5.55 -16.77 3.11
CA LEU A 27 4.57 -16.47 4.15
C LEU A 27 3.19 -17.14 3.94
N GLY A 28 2.98 -17.83 2.81
CA GLY A 28 1.71 -18.50 2.51
C GLY A 28 0.58 -17.60 2.01
N ILE A 29 0.87 -16.33 1.65
CA ILE A 29 -0.14 -15.39 1.11
C ILE A 29 -0.33 -15.56 -0.41
N PHE A 30 0.64 -16.13 -1.14
CA PHE A 30 0.66 -16.14 -2.61
C PHE A 30 0.50 -17.55 -3.21
N PRO A 31 -0.74 -18.05 -3.41
CA PRO A 31 -1.00 -19.41 -3.89
C PRO A 31 -0.90 -19.56 -5.42
N TYR A 32 -0.18 -18.67 -6.11
CA TYR A 32 -0.15 -18.64 -7.58
C TYR A 32 1.14 -19.23 -8.14
N LYS A 33 0.98 -19.98 -9.24
CA LYS A 33 2.07 -20.38 -10.14
C LYS A 33 2.26 -19.30 -11.20
N LEU A 34 3.51 -18.96 -11.45
CA LEU A 34 3.92 -17.99 -12.48
C LEU A 34 4.23 -18.77 -13.75
N ASN A 35 3.40 -18.62 -14.77
CA ASN A 35 3.72 -19.03 -16.14
C ASN A 35 4.12 -17.79 -16.96
N ALA A 36 4.79 -18.00 -18.09
CA ALA A 36 5.52 -16.95 -18.83
C ALA A 36 4.72 -15.67 -19.13
N SER A 37 3.38 -15.74 -19.19
CA SER A 37 2.49 -14.59 -19.40
C SER A 37 1.23 -14.60 -18.53
N THR A 38 1.02 -15.62 -17.69
CA THR A 38 -0.23 -15.80 -16.93
C THR A 38 0.04 -16.21 -15.49
N PHE A 39 -0.87 -15.79 -14.61
CA PHE A 39 -0.97 -16.32 -13.25
C PHE A 39 -1.93 -17.51 -13.26
N GLU A 40 -1.52 -18.63 -12.67
CA GLU A 40 -2.34 -19.83 -12.49
C GLU A 40 -2.52 -20.13 -11.00
N ILE A 41 -3.67 -20.68 -10.63
CA ILE A 41 -3.87 -21.12 -9.24
C ILE A 41 -3.22 -22.49 -9.12
N SER A 42 -2.31 -22.64 -8.17
CA SER A 42 -1.78 -23.96 -7.83
C SER A 42 -2.66 -24.57 -6.75
N LYS A 43 -3.27 -25.73 -7.02
CA LYS A 43 -4.07 -26.46 -6.03
C LYS A 43 -3.26 -26.72 -4.76
N LEU A 44 -2.02 -27.18 -4.92
CA LEU A 44 -1.10 -27.46 -3.81
C LEU A 44 -0.82 -26.22 -2.95
N TYR A 45 -0.50 -25.08 -3.57
CA TYR A 45 -0.20 -23.86 -2.81
C TYR A 45 -1.44 -23.25 -2.17
N CYS A 46 -2.61 -23.44 -2.77
CA CYS A 46 -3.87 -23.03 -2.15
C CYS A 46 -4.15 -23.86 -0.90
N ILE A 47 -4.03 -25.20 -0.98
CA ILE A 47 -4.20 -26.10 0.16
C ILE A 47 -3.21 -25.75 1.28
N LEU A 48 -1.92 -25.59 0.94
CA LEU A 48 -0.89 -25.22 1.91
C LEU A 48 -1.19 -23.86 2.58
N SER A 49 -1.58 -22.86 1.79
CA SER A 49 -1.98 -21.53 2.29
C SER A 49 -3.17 -21.64 3.24
N THR A 50 -4.20 -22.41 2.89
CA THR A 50 -5.38 -22.62 3.74
C THR A 50 -5.00 -23.33 5.04
N VAL A 51 -4.19 -24.38 5.00
CA VAL A 51 -3.75 -25.11 6.20
C VAL A 51 -2.97 -24.19 7.14
N ILE A 52 -2.00 -23.43 6.62
CA ILE A 52 -1.22 -22.49 7.43
C ILE A 52 -2.13 -21.45 8.09
N ILE A 53 -3.04 -20.85 7.31
CA ILE A 53 -3.93 -19.80 7.84
C ILE A 53 -4.90 -20.37 8.88
N CYS A 54 -5.47 -21.56 8.66
CA CYS A 54 -6.34 -22.22 9.64
C CYS A 54 -5.59 -22.49 10.95
N VAL A 55 -4.40 -23.06 10.90
CA VAL A 55 -3.56 -23.31 12.09
C VAL A 55 -3.26 -21.99 12.81
N CYS A 56 -2.84 -20.95 12.09
CA CYS A 56 -2.56 -19.65 12.68
C CYS A 56 -3.81 -18.99 13.29
N CYS A 57 -5.00 -19.18 12.71
CA CYS A 57 -6.25 -18.67 13.28
C CYS A 57 -6.63 -19.40 14.58
N VAL A 58 -6.48 -20.73 14.62
CA VAL A 58 -6.73 -21.52 15.84
C VAL A 58 -5.78 -21.09 16.96
N ILE A 59 -4.48 -20.97 16.64
CA ILE A 59 -3.47 -20.51 17.59
C ILE A 59 -3.81 -19.11 18.13
N ASN A 60 -4.18 -18.16 17.27
CA ASN A 60 -4.58 -16.82 17.72
C ASN A 60 -5.84 -16.83 18.57
N PHE A 61 -6.82 -17.67 18.24
CA PHE A 61 -8.03 -17.80 19.06
C PHE A 61 -7.70 -18.31 20.46
N VAL A 62 -6.83 -19.32 20.56
CA VAL A 62 -6.33 -19.84 21.84
C VAL A 62 -5.56 -18.77 22.62
N LEU A 63 -4.70 -18.00 21.96
CA LEU A 63 -3.99 -16.89 22.60
C LEU A 63 -4.95 -15.82 23.13
N VAL A 64 -5.90 -15.36 22.31
CA VAL A 64 -6.90 -14.38 22.73
C VAL A 64 -7.72 -14.90 23.92
N TYR A 65 -8.19 -16.16 23.86
CA TYR A 65 -8.93 -16.78 24.96
C TYR A 65 -8.11 -16.85 26.26
N ASN A 66 -6.84 -17.27 26.17
CA ASN A 66 -5.96 -17.37 27.33
C ASN A 66 -5.62 -16.01 27.94
N VAL A 67 -5.47 -14.96 27.12
CA VAL A 67 -5.26 -13.59 27.60
C VAL A 67 -6.51 -13.05 28.30
N VAL A 68 -7.70 -13.28 27.73
CA VAL A 68 -8.98 -12.86 28.33
C VAL A 68 -9.25 -13.59 29.64
N LYS A 69 -8.97 -14.90 29.71
CA LYS A 69 -9.09 -15.70 30.94
C LYS A 69 -8.00 -15.41 31.97
N SER A 70 -7.05 -14.51 31.66
CA SER A 70 -5.89 -14.18 32.49
C SER A 70 -4.94 -15.35 32.77
N ASN A 71 -5.00 -16.40 31.93
CA ASN A 71 -4.03 -17.52 31.97
C ASN A 71 -2.65 -17.08 31.46
N ILE A 72 -2.62 -16.10 30.54
CA ILE A 72 -1.40 -15.45 30.04
C ILE A 72 -1.52 -13.97 30.36
N ASN A 73 -0.53 -13.41 31.05
CA ASN A 73 -0.50 -12.00 31.41
C ASN A 73 0.76 -11.32 30.86
N PHE A 74 0.59 -10.27 30.06
CA PHE A 74 1.68 -9.46 29.52
C PHE A 74 2.14 -8.34 30.49
N GLY A 75 2.02 -8.60 31.79
CA GLY A 75 2.45 -7.70 32.87
C GLY A 75 1.49 -6.57 33.23
N SER A 76 0.59 -6.15 32.34
CA SER A 76 -0.46 -5.16 32.67
C SER A 76 -1.74 -5.38 31.87
N VAL A 77 -2.87 -4.94 32.42
CA VAL A 77 -4.18 -4.96 31.75
C VAL A 77 -4.13 -4.24 30.39
N ILE A 78 -3.38 -3.14 30.29
CA ILE A 78 -3.20 -2.37 29.04
C ILE A 78 -2.51 -3.23 27.98
N TRP A 79 -1.44 -3.95 28.32
CA TRP A 79 -0.73 -4.84 27.40
C TRP A 79 -1.58 -6.07 27.00
N ASN A 80 -2.43 -6.56 27.90
CA ASN A 80 -3.39 -7.63 27.57
C ASN A 80 -4.43 -7.14 26.54
N ILE A 81 -5.00 -5.95 26.75
CA ILE A 81 -5.92 -5.31 25.79
C ILE A 81 -5.21 -5.10 24.44
N HIS A 82 -3.98 -4.60 24.45
CA HIS A 82 -3.17 -4.42 23.25
C HIS A 82 -2.98 -5.74 22.49
N ALA A 83 -2.61 -6.82 23.18
CA ALA A 83 -2.43 -8.14 22.58
C ALA A 83 -3.73 -8.66 21.95
N VAL A 84 -4.86 -8.55 22.65
CA VAL A 84 -6.18 -8.96 22.12
C VAL A 84 -6.54 -8.18 20.86
N ILE A 85 -6.40 -6.85 20.86
CA ILE A 85 -6.65 -5.99 19.70
C ILE A 85 -5.72 -6.38 18.54
N PHE A 86 -4.44 -6.59 18.82
CA PHE A 86 -3.47 -6.96 17.81
C PHE A 86 -3.81 -8.30 17.15
N TYR A 87 -4.03 -9.37 17.92
CA TYR A 87 -4.32 -10.70 17.36
C TYR A 87 -5.67 -10.75 16.65
N THR A 88 -6.69 -10.05 17.14
CA THR A 88 -8.01 -10.01 16.47
C THR A 88 -7.95 -9.29 15.12
N LEU A 89 -7.36 -8.10 15.07
CA LEU A 89 -7.25 -7.31 13.83
C LEU A 89 -6.30 -7.94 12.82
N THR A 90 -5.17 -8.51 13.26
CA THR A 90 -4.25 -9.20 12.33
C THR A 90 -4.86 -10.48 11.78
N SER A 91 -5.61 -11.25 12.59
CA SER A 91 -6.37 -12.42 12.10
C SER A 91 -7.38 -12.01 11.03
N PHE A 92 -8.13 -10.94 11.27
CA PHE A 92 -9.09 -10.40 10.30
C PHE A 92 -8.43 -10.04 8.97
N ILE A 93 -7.27 -9.35 9.00
CA ILE A 93 -6.51 -9.01 7.79
C ILE A 93 -6.11 -10.27 7.01
N VAL A 94 -5.59 -11.29 7.70
CA VAL A 94 -5.11 -12.53 7.07
C VAL A 94 -6.26 -13.33 6.46
N ILE A 95 -7.36 -13.49 7.18
CA ILE A 95 -8.57 -14.18 6.73
C ILE A 95 -9.12 -13.52 5.46
N ILE A 96 -9.32 -12.19 5.47
CA ILE A 96 -9.82 -11.46 4.30
C ILE A 96 -8.85 -11.60 3.13
N THR A 97 -7.54 -11.51 3.39
CA THR A 97 -6.52 -11.67 2.36
C THR A 97 -6.58 -13.04 1.70
N HIS A 98 -6.88 -14.09 2.46
CA HIS A 98 -7.08 -15.43 1.92
C HIS A 98 -8.33 -15.53 1.04
N PHE A 99 -9.47 -15.03 1.53
CA PHE A 99 -10.72 -14.99 0.76
C PHE A 99 -10.57 -14.23 -0.56
N GLN A 100 -9.77 -13.16 -0.55
CA GLN A 100 -9.51 -12.34 -1.73
C GLN A 100 -8.41 -12.89 -2.64
N SER A 101 -7.90 -14.10 -2.40
CA SER A 101 -6.87 -14.71 -3.24
C SER A 101 -7.31 -14.84 -4.71
N VAL A 102 -8.56 -15.19 -4.99
CA VAL A 102 -9.06 -15.29 -6.38
C VAL A 102 -9.22 -13.90 -7.03
N PRO A 103 -9.92 -12.91 -6.43
CA PRO A 103 -9.97 -11.53 -6.93
C PRO A 103 -8.58 -10.91 -7.16
N ARG A 104 -7.64 -11.10 -6.23
CA ARG A 104 -6.28 -10.56 -6.32
C ARG A 104 -5.48 -11.15 -7.48
N LYS A 105 -5.72 -12.42 -7.83
CA LYS A 105 -5.16 -13.01 -9.07
C LYS A 105 -5.65 -12.27 -10.30
N ARG A 106 -6.97 -12.03 -10.41
CA ARG A 106 -7.56 -11.30 -11.53
C ARG A 106 -6.99 -9.89 -11.62
N LEU A 107 -6.86 -9.20 -10.49
CA LEU A 107 -6.20 -7.90 -10.42
C LEU A 107 -4.76 -7.94 -10.96
N LEU A 108 -3.93 -8.89 -10.52
CA LEU A 108 -2.56 -9.04 -11.01
C LEU A 108 -2.50 -9.29 -12.51
N GLN A 109 -3.42 -10.10 -13.05
CA GLN A 109 -3.51 -10.34 -14.50
C GLN A 109 -3.89 -9.06 -15.25
N THR A 110 -4.85 -8.29 -14.75
CA THR A 110 -5.23 -7.00 -15.34
C THR A 110 -4.09 -5.99 -15.29
N ILE A 111 -3.38 -5.88 -14.16
CA ILE A 111 -2.20 -5.01 -14.04
C ILE A 111 -1.12 -5.45 -15.02
N LEU A 112 -0.79 -6.75 -15.07
CA LEU A 112 0.21 -7.28 -16.00
C LEU A 112 -0.12 -6.92 -17.46
N LYS A 113 -1.38 -7.12 -17.87
CA LYS A 113 -1.83 -6.83 -19.24
C LYS A 113 -1.81 -5.33 -19.55
N THR A 114 -2.33 -4.51 -18.64
CA THR A 114 -2.35 -3.05 -18.83
C THR A 114 -0.97 -2.44 -18.79
N SER A 115 -0.09 -2.92 -17.91
CA SER A 115 1.27 -2.42 -17.77
C SER A 115 2.16 -2.86 -18.93
N SER A 116 1.99 -4.08 -19.46
CA SER A 116 2.77 -4.55 -20.62
C SER A 116 2.40 -3.82 -21.91
N GLU A 117 1.11 -3.49 -22.10
CA GLU A 117 0.64 -2.69 -23.23
C GLU A 117 1.18 -1.24 -23.21
N LEU A 118 1.42 -0.67 -22.02
CA LEU A 118 1.74 0.76 -21.89
C LEU A 118 3.22 1.07 -21.64
N LEU A 119 3.89 0.27 -20.80
CA LEU A 119 5.19 0.62 -20.24
C LEU A 119 6.33 -0.05 -21.03
N PRO A 120 7.34 0.73 -21.47
CA PRO A 120 8.55 0.16 -22.03
C PRO A 120 9.44 -0.47 -20.94
N SER A 121 10.35 -1.37 -21.33
CA SER A 121 11.31 -2.04 -20.44
C SER A 121 12.12 -1.06 -19.56
N LYS A 122 12.54 0.09 -20.13
CA LYS A 122 13.27 1.14 -19.40
C LYS A 122 12.48 1.73 -18.23
N SER A 123 11.15 1.79 -18.33
CA SER A 123 10.29 2.22 -17.22
C SER A 123 10.30 1.21 -16.08
N TYR A 124 10.26 -0.09 -16.39
CA TYR A 124 10.37 -1.15 -15.38
C TYR A 124 11.70 -1.11 -14.63
N GLN A 125 12.81 -0.84 -15.32
CA GLN A 125 14.12 -0.73 -14.68
C GLN A 125 14.22 0.44 -13.70
N LYS A 126 13.60 1.58 -14.02
CA LYS A 126 13.53 2.72 -13.09
C LYS A 126 12.65 2.41 -11.89
N LEU A 127 11.52 1.73 -12.11
CA LEU A 127 10.63 1.29 -11.04
C LEU A 127 11.29 0.25 -10.14
N SER A 128 12.05 -0.71 -10.69
CA SER A 128 12.66 -1.79 -9.90
C SER A 128 13.64 -1.29 -8.86
N ARG A 129 14.42 -0.24 -9.16
CA ARG A 129 15.29 0.39 -8.17
C ARG A 129 14.50 0.89 -6.96
N LEU A 130 13.43 1.63 -7.21
CA LEU A 130 12.60 2.17 -6.13
C LEU A 130 11.88 1.05 -5.36
N PHE A 131 11.34 0.06 -6.06
CA PHE A 131 10.54 -1.01 -5.46
C PHE A 131 11.40 -1.91 -4.60
N HIS A 132 12.51 -2.40 -5.15
CA HIS A 132 13.36 -3.36 -4.44
C HIS A 132 14.02 -2.69 -3.24
N VAL A 133 14.54 -1.47 -3.39
CA VAL A 133 15.15 -0.73 -2.26
C VAL A 133 14.11 -0.45 -1.18
N LYS A 134 12.92 0.05 -1.54
CA LYS A 134 11.83 0.29 -0.57
C LYS A 134 11.46 -1.00 0.18
N ASP A 135 11.17 -2.08 -0.54
CA ASP A 135 10.71 -3.33 0.06
C ASP A 135 11.77 -3.95 0.96
N ILE A 136 13.04 -3.92 0.55
CA ILE A 136 14.16 -4.41 1.35
C ILE A 136 14.32 -3.58 2.62
N LEU A 137 14.31 -2.24 2.51
CA LEU A 137 14.41 -1.35 3.66
C LEU A 137 13.27 -1.57 4.66
N CYS A 138 12.03 -1.74 4.17
CA CYS A 138 10.88 -2.01 5.05
C CYS A 138 11.01 -3.33 5.81
N ASN A 139 11.51 -4.38 5.14
CA ASN A 139 11.75 -5.67 5.78
C ASN A 139 12.91 -5.61 6.77
N ILE A 140 14.03 -4.96 6.43
CA ILE A 140 15.16 -4.76 7.34
C ILE A 140 14.73 -3.99 8.58
N PHE A 141 14.01 -2.90 8.41
CA PHE A 141 13.53 -2.08 9.52
C PHE A 141 12.59 -2.88 10.45
N ARG A 142 11.74 -3.73 9.89
CA ARG A 142 10.87 -4.64 10.66
C ARG A 142 11.68 -5.71 11.40
N ILE A 143 12.68 -6.33 10.77
CA ILE A 143 13.58 -7.30 11.42
C ILE A 143 14.38 -6.64 12.55
N MET A 144 14.85 -5.41 12.37
CA MET A 144 15.55 -4.64 13.39
C MET A 144 14.63 -4.32 14.58
N GLN A 145 13.39 -3.87 14.31
CA GLN A 145 12.39 -3.66 15.36
C GLN A 145 12.20 -4.94 16.20
N PHE A 146 12.07 -6.07 15.52
CA PHE A 146 11.90 -7.35 16.16
C PHE A 146 13.11 -7.81 16.97
N SER A 147 14.33 -7.72 16.44
CA SER A 147 15.52 -8.09 17.19
C SER A 147 15.68 -7.25 18.45
N MET A 148 15.34 -5.96 18.39
CA MET A 148 15.31 -5.09 19.58
C MET A 148 14.26 -5.52 20.60
N HIS A 149 13.08 -5.99 20.18
CA HIS A 149 12.08 -6.56 21.09
C HIS A 149 12.54 -7.89 21.71
N LEU A 150 13.11 -8.80 20.91
CA LEU A 150 13.56 -10.12 21.37
C LEU A 150 14.67 -10.03 22.41
N SER A 151 15.70 -9.22 22.15
CA SER A 151 16.84 -9.01 23.05
C SER A 151 16.43 -8.43 24.42
N LYS A 152 15.26 -7.78 24.49
CA LYS A 152 14.69 -7.23 25.72
C LYS A 152 13.78 -8.23 26.44
N LEU A 153 13.13 -9.15 25.71
CA LEU A 153 12.28 -10.22 26.24
C LEU A 153 13.06 -11.39 26.84
N LEU A 154 14.21 -11.76 26.27
CA LEU A 154 15.05 -12.88 26.73
C LEU A 154 15.65 -12.72 28.15
N LYS A 155 15.36 -11.62 28.84
CA LYS A 155 15.82 -11.33 30.21
C LYS A 155 14.78 -11.64 31.30
N PHE A 156 13.62 -12.18 30.93
CA PHE A 156 12.55 -12.55 31.85
C PHE A 156 12.43 -14.09 31.94
N ASP A 157 12.02 -14.58 33.13
CA ASP A 157 12.18 -15.99 33.55
C ASP A 157 11.24 -17.00 32.87
N ASP A 158 10.16 -16.58 32.19
CA ASP A 158 9.23 -17.48 31.48
C ASP A 158 9.54 -17.55 29.98
N THR A 159 10.43 -18.47 29.60
CA THR A 159 11.05 -18.48 28.25
C THR A 159 10.17 -19.09 27.16
N PHE A 160 9.57 -20.27 27.34
CA PHE A 160 8.98 -21.02 26.20
C PHE A 160 7.69 -20.38 25.62
N ILE A 161 6.68 -20.12 26.45
CA ILE A 161 5.39 -19.54 26.01
C ILE A 161 5.60 -18.14 25.42
N THR A 162 6.49 -17.36 26.04
CA THR A 162 6.86 -16.02 25.58
C THR A 162 7.53 -16.06 24.21
N ILE A 163 8.50 -16.96 24.00
CA ILE A 163 9.16 -17.14 22.70
C ILE A 163 8.14 -17.59 21.64
N PHE A 164 7.27 -18.55 21.96
CA PHE A 164 6.26 -19.04 21.01
C PHE A 164 5.28 -17.93 20.59
N THR A 165 4.75 -17.19 21.56
CA THR A 165 3.85 -16.04 21.33
C THR A 165 4.53 -14.96 20.50
N TRP A 166 5.81 -14.72 20.74
CA TRP A 166 6.61 -13.78 19.96
C TRP A 166 6.76 -14.24 18.51
N MET A 167 7.12 -15.51 18.26
CA MET A 167 7.23 -16.08 16.92
C MET A 167 5.91 -15.96 16.11
N ILE A 168 4.77 -16.11 16.76
CA ILE A 168 3.46 -15.91 16.13
C ILE A 168 3.24 -14.43 15.79
N THR A 169 3.54 -13.54 16.74
CA THR A 169 3.42 -12.08 16.56
C THR A 169 4.28 -11.59 15.39
N MET A 170 5.50 -12.12 15.28
CA MET A 170 6.44 -11.90 14.18
C MET A 170 5.85 -12.28 12.84
N TYR A 171 5.28 -13.49 12.76
CA TYR A 171 4.68 -14.01 11.55
C TYR A 171 3.53 -13.13 11.06
N PHE A 172 2.56 -12.82 11.92
CA PHE A 172 1.43 -11.93 11.56
C PHE A 172 1.88 -10.53 11.17
N SER A 173 2.84 -9.99 11.91
CA SER A 173 3.44 -8.69 11.63
C SER A 173 4.13 -8.63 10.27
N LEU A 174 4.81 -9.71 9.84
CA LEU A 174 5.39 -9.83 8.50
C LEU A 174 4.32 -10.02 7.42
N LEU A 175 3.25 -10.77 7.71
CA LEU A 175 2.11 -10.92 6.80
C LEU A 175 1.48 -9.56 6.47
N VAL A 176 1.16 -8.76 7.49
CA VAL A 176 0.57 -7.43 7.33
C VAL A 176 1.49 -6.52 6.52
N LEU A 177 2.79 -6.50 6.85
CA LEU A 177 3.78 -5.73 6.09
C LEU A 177 3.78 -6.13 4.61
N GLN A 178 3.75 -7.44 4.33
CA GLN A 178 3.80 -7.92 2.96
C GLN A 178 2.54 -7.57 2.16
N ILE A 179 1.37 -7.60 2.79
CA ILE A 179 0.10 -7.17 2.18
C ILE A 179 0.16 -5.68 1.83
N VAL A 180 0.69 -4.84 2.73
CA VAL A 180 0.86 -3.40 2.48
C VAL A 180 1.86 -3.16 1.35
N MET A 181 3.02 -3.82 1.37
CA MET A 181 4.02 -3.67 0.30
C MET A 181 3.48 -4.09 -1.05
N PHE A 182 2.73 -5.20 -1.10
CA PHE A 182 2.06 -5.67 -2.30
C PHE A 182 1.11 -4.61 -2.87
N TYR A 183 0.26 -4.00 -2.02
CA TYR A 183 -0.65 -2.92 -2.42
C TYR A 183 0.11 -1.70 -2.94
N VAL A 184 1.10 -1.19 -2.18
CA VAL A 184 1.89 -0.01 -2.55
C VAL A 184 2.59 -0.21 -3.90
N ASN A 185 3.10 -1.42 -4.16
CA ASN A 185 3.74 -1.75 -5.42
C ASN A 185 2.74 -1.73 -6.59
N CYS A 186 1.53 -2.27 -6.41
CA CYS A 186 0.46 -2.17 -7.41
C CYS A 186 0.06 -0.72 -7.70
N VAL A 187 -0.12 0.12 -6.68
CA VAL A 187 -0.42 1.55 -6.84
C VAL A 187 0.69 2.26 -7.61
N CYS A 188 1.96 1.99 -7.28
CA CYS A 188 3.09 2.59 -7.96
C CYS A 188 3.19 2.19 -9.45
N VAL A 189 2.82 0.95 -9.81
CA VAL A 189 2.73 0.52 -11.21
C VAL A 189 1.62 1.27 -11.94
N LEU A 190 0.42 1.37 -11.36
CA LEU A 190 -0.70 2.13 -11.94
C LEU A 190 -0.37 3.62 -12.09
N LYS A 191 0.33 4.21 -11.13
CA LYS A 191 0.89 5.57 -11.23
C LYS A 191 1.83 5.72 -12.42
N ALA A 192 2.70 4.75 -12.66
CA ALA A 192 3.58 4.76 -13.82
C ALA A 192 2.80 4.66 -15.14
N CYS A 193 1.74 3.85 -15.17
CA CYS A 193 0.81 3.78 -16.31
C CYS A 193 0.13 5.13 -16.57
N PHE A 194 -0.43 5.79 -15.54
CA PHE A 194 -1.00 7.14 -15.69
C PHE A 194 0.04 8.15 -16.18
N LYS A 195 1.26 8.10 -15.64
CA LYS A 195 2.35 8.97 -16.09
C LYS A 195 2.63 8.79 -17.58
N ARG A 196 2.79 7.55 -18.04
CA ARG A 196 3.06 7.24 -19.44
C ARG A 196 1.91 7.65 -20.36
N LEU A 197 0.66 7.49 -19.91
CA LEU A 197 -0.52 7.97 -20.63
C LEU A 197 -0.48 9.50 -20.78
N ASN A 198 -0.16 10.21 -19.71
CA ASN A 198 -0.01 11.66 -19.72
C ASN A 198 1.11 12.13 -20.67
N ASP A 199 2.27 11.46 -20.63
CA ASP A 199 3.39 11.77 -21.52
C ASP A 199 3.00 11.60 -23.00
N ASN A 200 2.21 10.57 -23.32
CA ASN A 200 1.67 10.35 -24.66
C ASN A 200 0.66 11.44 -25.08
N LEU A 201 -0.17 11.93 -24.14
CA LEU A 201 -1.09 13.05 -24.37
C LEU A 201 -0.34 14.35 -24.63
N VAL A 202 0.67 14.68 -23.81
CA VAL A 202 1.51 15.88 -24.00
C VAL A 202 2.25 15.84 -25.34
N HIS A 203 2.78 14.67 -25.73
CA HIS A 203 3.38 14.51 -27.05
C HIS A 203 2.36 14.73 -28.18
N MET A 204 1.11 14.27 -28.02
CA MET A 204 0.05 14.57 -28.98
C MET A 204 -0.28 16.06 -29.01
N GLN A 205 -0.35 16.74 -27.86
CA GLN A 205 -0.61 18.17 -27.78
C GLN A 205 0.45 18.98 -28.54
N LYS A 206 1.74 18.70 -28.32
CA LYS A 206 2.83 19.35 -29.08
C LYS A 206 2.67 19.16 -30.59
N PHE A 207 2.23 17.97 -31.02
CA PHE A 207 1.95 17.70 -32.42
C PHE A 207 0.74 18.51 -32.94
N VAL A 208 -0.33 18.67 -32.16
CA VAL A 208 -1.48 19.52 -32.54
C VAL A 208 -1.04 20.98 -32.72
N ILE A 209 -0.33 21.55 -31.74
CA ILE A 209 0.12 22.95 -31.75
C ILE A 209 1.09 23.24 -32.89
N ASN A 210 2.02 22.33 -33.17
CA ASN A 210 2.96 22.53 -34.29
C ASN A 210 2.27 22.47 -35.65
N ASN A 211 1.19 21.68 -35.80
CA ASN A 211 0.43 21.64 -37.05
C ASN A 211 -0.45 22.88 -37.25
N THR A 212 -0.92 23.56 -36.20
CA THR A 212 -1.65 24.83 -36.34
C THR A 212 -0.78 25.97 -36.90
N ASN A 213 0.55 25.88 -36.72
CA ASN A 213 1.52 26.86 -37.21
C ASN A 213 1.99 26.56 -38.65
N LEU A 214 1.90 25.31 -39.11
CA LEU A 214 2.26 24.86 -40.46
C LEU A 214 1.01 24.76 -41.35
N ARG A 215 0.39 25.89 -41.71
CA ARG A 215 -0.84 25.91 -42.53
C ARG A 215 -0.63 25.69 -44.05
N VAL A 216 0.58 25.35 -44.51
CA VAL A 216 0.96 25.47 -45.94
C VAL A 216 1.39 24.13 -46.60
N SER A 217 0.86 22.96 -46.23
CA SER A 217 1.26 21.71 -46.91
C SER A 217 0.13 20.69 -47.11
N ASN A 218 -0.17 20.37 -48.38
CA ASN A 218 -0.98 19.27 -48.91
C ASN A 218 -2.16 18.78 -48.03
N THR A 219 -3.38 19.13 -48.44
CA THR A 219 -4.68 18.74 -47.87
C THR A 219 -4.81 17.24 -47.58
N ILE A 220 -4.29 16.37 -48.46
CA ILE A 220 -4.32 14.90 -48.28
C ILE A 220 -3.49 14.47 -47.05
N LYS A 221 -2.31 15.06 -46.85
CA LYS A 221 -1.43 14.79 -45.70
C LYS A 221 -2.07 15.28 -44.39
N HIS A 222 -2.82 16.38 -44.43
CA HIS A 222 -3.57 16.88 -43.27
C HIS A 222 -4.73 15.97 -42.86
N ILE A 223 -5.52 15.47 -43.81
CA ILE A 223 -6.64 14.56 -43.53
C ILE A 223 -6.14 13.27 -42.87
N GLN A 224 -5.09 12.67 -43.44
CA GLN A 224 -4.52 11.42 -42.92
C GLN A 224 -3.91 11.62 -41.51
N LYS A 225 -3.22 12.74 -41.26
CA LYS A 225 -2.69 13.10 -39.94
C LYS A 225 -3.80 13.29 -38.89
N LYS A 226 -4.91 13.96 -39.25
CA LYS A 226 -6.06 14.15 -38.35
C LYS A 226 -6.70 12.82 -37.97
N GLN A 227 -6.87 11.92 -38.94
CA GLN A 227 -7.43 10.59 -38.70
C GLN A 227 -6.51 9.72 -37.83
N CYS A 228 -5.19 9.83 -38.02
CA CYS A 228 -4.20 9.18 -37.14
C CYS A 228 -4.29 9.71 -35.69
N LEU A 229 -4.42 11.02 -35.51
CA LEU A 229 -4.53 11.64 -34.19
C LEU A 229 -5.82 11.23 -33.46
N LEU A 230 -6.94 11.22 -34.17
CA LEU A 230 -8.24 10.76 -33.65
C LEU A 230 -8.15 9.30 -33.18
N THR A 231 -7.52 8.44 -34.00
CA THR A 231 -7.31 7.02 -33.67
C THR A 231 -6.45 6.88 -32.42
N LYS A 232 -5.36 7.64 -32.33
CA LYS A 232 -4.46 7.63 -31.16
C LYS A 232 -5.17 8.14 -29.90
N LEU A 233 -6.04 9.15 -30.01
CA LEU A 233 -6.83 9.64 -28.89
C LEU A 233 -7.84 8.60 -28.39
N ARG A 234 -8.54 7.91 -29.30
CA ARG A 234 -9.43 6.79 -28.96
C ARG A 234 -8.69 5.67 -28.24
N ILE A 235 -7.46 5.37 -28.65
CA ILE A 235 -6.60 4.39 -27.98
C ILE A 235 -6.25 4.86 -26.57
N LEU A 236 -5.81 6.11 -26.38
CA LEU A 236 -5.49 6.65 -25.05
C LEU A 236 -6.72 6.68 -24.12
N LYS A 237 -7.90 7.02 -24.64
CA LYS A 237 -9.16 6.98 -23.89
C LYS A 237 -9.49 5.56 -23.40
N LYS A 238 -9.35 4.56 -24.28
CA LYS A 238 -9.53 3.13 -23.92
C LYS A 238 -8.49 2.68 -22.90
N GLN A 239 -7.23 3.09 -23.04
CA GLN A 239 -6.17 2.79 -22.07
C GLN A 239 -6.48 3.41 -20.70
N HIS A 240 -6.92 4.67 -20.66
CA HIS A 240 -7.33 5.33 -19.43
C HIS A 240 -8.49 4.58 -18.75
N LEU A 241 -9.47 4.10 -19.52
CA LEU A 241 -10.58 3.30 -18.99
C LEU A 241 -10.06 2.02 -18.32
N LYS A 242 -9.23 1.25 -19.01
CA LYS A 242 -8.63 0.02 -18.45
C LYS A 242 -7.86 0.30 -17.16
N ILE A 243 -7.06 1.36 -17.11
CA ILE A 243 -6.30 1.73 -15.90
C ILE A 243 -7.25 2.12 -14.77
N SER A 244 -8.29 2.91 -15.07
CA SER A 244 -9.28 3.36 -14.08
C SER A 244 -10.09 2.20 -13.50
N ASP A 245 -10.53 1.25 -14.34
CA ASP A 245 -11.19 0.02 -13.89
C ASP A 245 -10.26 -0.83 -13.00
N THR A 246 -8.96 -0.83 -13.31
CA THR A 246 -7.95 -1.54 -12.50
C THR A 246 -7.75 -0.88 -11.14
N VAL A 247 -7.77 0.46 -11.07
CA VAL A 247 -7.74 1.20 -9.79
C VAL A 247 -8.99 0.87 -8.95
N GLN A 248 -10.17 0.83 -9.56
CA GLN A 248 -11.39 0.46 -8.87
C GLN A 248 -11.34 -0.97 -8.33
N LEU A 249 -10.86 -1.92 -9.14
CA LEU A 249 -10.66 -3.31 -8.71
C LEU A 249 -9.66 -3.40 -7.55
N LEU A 250 -8.56 -2.63 -7.61
CA LEU A 250 -7.56 -2.56 -6.55
C LEU A 250 -8.18 -2.06 -5.24
N ASN A 251 -8.96 -0.99 -5.27
CA ASN A 251 -9.64 -0.44 -4.11
C ASN A 251 -10.63 -1.44 -3.50
N THR A 252 -11.46 -2.09 -4.32
CA THR A 252 -12.45 -3.07 -3.84
C THR A 252 -11.77 -4.23 -3.11
N ILE A 253 -10.63 -4.69 -3.62
CA ILE A 253 -9.87 -5.78 -3.00
C ILE A 253 -9.21 -5.27 -1.71
N PHE A 254 -8.30 -4.30 -1.76
CA PHE A 254 -7.45 -3.97 -0.62
C PHE A 254 -8.10 -3.05 0.44
N SER A 255 -9.28 -2.49 0.18
CA SER A 255 -9.91 -1.51 1.07
C SER A 255 -10.05 -2.00 2.52
N MET A 256 -10.49 -3.24 2.70
CA MET A 256 -10.77 -3.78 4.02
C MET A 256 -9.48 -4.00 4.82
N GLN A 257 -8.46 -4.56 4.17
CA GLN A 257 -7.18 -4.82 4.81
C GLN A 257 -6.46 -3.53 5.16
N LEU A 258 -6.41 -2.58 4.24
CA LEU A 258 -5.73 -1.31 4.49
C LEU A 258 -6.43 -0.49 5.57
N LEU A 259 -7.77 -0.45 5.57
CA LEU A 259 -8.52 0.20 6.65
C LEU A 259 -8.17 -0.41 8.00
N THR A 260 -8.19 -1.75 8.08
CA THR A 260 -7.85 -2.46 9.31
C THR A 260 -6.40 -2.21 9.72
N THR A 261 -5.46 -2.17 8.78
CA THR A 261 -4.05 -1.87 9.06
C THR A 261 -3.86 -0.45 9.60
N ILE A 262 -4.57 0.54 9.05
CA ILE A 262 -4.49 1.93 9.52
C ILE A 262 -5.11 2.06 10.91
N VAL A 263 -6.26 1.41 11.16
CA VAL A 263 -6.90 1.36 12.48
C VAL A 263 -5.97 0.68 13.48
N LEU A 264 -5.39 -0.47 13.14
CA LEU A 264 -4.44 -1.19 13.99
C LEU A 264 -3.23 -0.32 14.31
N ALA A 265 -2.59 0.29 13.32
CA ALA A 265 -1.44 1.17 13.53
C ALA A 265 -1.79 2.37 14.43
N SER A 266 -2.98 2.95 14.25
CA SER A 266 -3.46 4.06 15.08
C SER A 266 -3.72 3.63 16.52
N LEU A 267 -4.37 2.48 16.73
CA LEU A 267 -4.64 1.93 18.07
C LEU A 267 -3.35 1.57 18.80
N VAL A 268 -2.38 0.95 18.12
CA VAL A 268 -1.06 0.63 18.68
C VAL A 268 -0.37 1.91 19.16
N VAL A 269 -0.33 2.94 18.32
CA VAL A 269 0.24 4.25 18.66
C VAL A 269 -0.43 4.87 19.89
N ILE A 270 -1.77 4.84 19.97
CA ILE A 270 -2.52 5.40 21.08
C ILE A 270 -2.27 4.63 22.38
N ILE A 271 -2.32 3.30 22.35
CA ILE A 271 -2.14 2.46 23.54
C ILE A 271 -0.71 2.58 24.07
N GLU A 272 0.29 2.57 23.18
CA GLU A 272 1.68 2.74 23.57
C GLU A 272 1.95 4.12 24.18
N LEU A 273 1.37 5.19 23.60
CA LEU A 273 1.44 6.54 24.15
C LEU A 273 0.81 6.63 25.55
N TYR A 274 -0.39 6.07 25.71
CA TYR A 274 -1.10 6.05 26.98
C TYR A 274 -0.30 5.29 28.05
N PHE A 275 0.25 4.12 27.70
CA PHE A 275 1.07 3.34 28.61
C PHE A 275 2.30 4.12 29.07
N TYR A 276 2.98 4.81 28.15
CA TYR A 276 4.13 5.65 28.48
C TYR A 276 3.74 6.82 29.40
N ALA A 277 2.60 7.47 29.14
CA ALA A 277 2.06 8.55 29.95
C ALA A 277 1.73 8.12 31.40
N VAL A 278 1.07 6.98 31.57
CA VAL A 278 0.73 6.44 32.89
C VAL A 278 1.99 6.05 33.67
N ARG A 279 2.96 5.42 33.00
CA ARG A 279 4.24 5.04 33.64
C ARG A 279 5.02 6.27 34.12
N TRP A 280 4.94 7.38 33.39
CA TRP A 280 5.50 8.68 33.78
C TRP A 280 4.83 9.24 35.04
N GLN A 281 3.50 9.17 35.13
CA GLN A 281 2.74 9.71 36.26
C GLN A 281 3.00 9.00 37.59
N ASN A 282 3.27 7.70 37.57
CA ASN A 282 3.49 6.89 38.78
C ASN A 282 4.84 7.15 39.50
N GLY A 283 5.58 8.20 39.13
CA GLY A 283 6.73 8.68 39.90
C GLY A 283 7.96 7.75 39.88
N VAL A 284 8.01 6.75 39.00
CA VAL A 284 9.21 5.93 38.77
C VAL A 284 10.20 6.73 37.90
N PHE A 285 10.71 7.82 38.46
CA PHE A 285 11.77 8.68 37.93
C PHE A 285 13.06 8.31 38.65
N PHE A 286 14.06 7.69 38.05
CA PHE A 286 15.02 8.34 37.14
C PHE A 286 15.71 7.34 36.21
N ARG A 287 15.28 6.07 36.26
CA ARG A 287 15.78 5.00 35.41
C ARG A 287 14.63 4.55 34.50
N VAL A 288 14.02 5.49 33.77
CA VAL A 288 13.30 5.15 32.54
C VAL A 288 14.35 4.42 31.71
N ASP A 289 14.27 3.10 31.73
CA ASP A 289 15.23 2.24 31.06
C ASP A 289 15.26 2.72 29.62
N LEU A 290 16.35 3.36 29.16
CA LEU A 290 16.48 3.88 27.79
C LEU A 290 16.01 2.82 26.77
N ARG A 291 16.20 1.55 27.13
CA ARG A 291 15.70 0.35 26.46
C ARG A 291 14.19 0.34 26.21
N PHE A 292 13.31 0.69 27.16
CA PHE A 292 11.86 0.74 26.91
C PHE A 292 11.48 1.93 26.02
N LEU A 293 12.19 3.05 26.16
CA LEU A 293 11.99 4.24 25.33
C LEU A 293 12.37 3.95 23.87
N ASP A 294 13.51 3.29 23.63
CA ASP A 294 13.94 2.88 22.29
C ASP A 294 12.94 1.92 21.62
N MET A 295 12.36 1.01 22.41
CA MET A 295 11.35 0.05 21.96
C MET A 295 10.07 0.77 21.51
N PHE A 296 9.59 1.69 22.35
CA PHE A 296 8.44 2.54 22.07
C PHE A 296 8.67 3.40 20.83
N LEU A 297 9.78 4.15 20.78
CA LEU A 297 10.10 5.00 19.64
C LEU A 297 10.19 4.21 18.33
N THR A 298 10.83 3.04 18.34
CA THR A 298 10.92 2.22 17.13
C THR A 298 9.54 1.77 16.67
N SER A 299 8.66 1.34 17.60
CA SER A 299 7.29 0.93 17.26
C SER A 299 6.45 2.08 16.71
N MET A 300 6.52 3.24 17.33
CA MET A 300 5.87 4.46 16.87
C MET A 300 6.35 4.88 15.47
N ILE A 301 7.67 4.93 15.27
CA ILE A 301 8.29 5.27 13.98
C ILE A 301 7.81 4.29 12.91
N TYR A 302 7.75 2.99 13.22
CA TYR A 302 7.26 1.97 12.29
C TYR A 302 5.81 2.18 11.87
N ASN A 303 4.90 2.34 12.84
CA ASN A 303 3.48 2.50 12.56
C ASN A 303 3.20 3.80 11.78
N ILE A 304 3.89 4.89 12.11
CA ILE A 304 3.79 6.14 11.36
C ILE A 304 4.34 5.97 9.94
N PHE A 305 5.51 5.34 9.80
CA PHE A 305 6.14 5.10 8.51
C PHE A 305 5.25 4.26 7.57
N ILE A 306 4.58 3.23 8.09
CA ILE A 306 3.69 2.39 7.26
C ILE A 306 2.50 3.20 6.72
N ILE A 307 1.91 4.08 7.54
CA ILE A 307 0.81 4.96 7.15
C ILE A 307 1.30 5.95 6.09
N ILE A 308 2.46 6.59 6.32
CA ILE A 308 3.08 7.51 5.36
C ILE A 308 3.32 6.84 4.01
N LEU A 309 3.83 5.61 3.99
CA LEU A 309 4.06 4.88 2.74
C LEU A 309 2.78 4.62 1.96
N ILE A 310 1.70 4.21 2.64
CA ILE A 310 0.38 3.99 2.02
C ILE A 310 -0.15 5.30 1.45
N VAL A 311 -0.14 6.38 2.25
CA VAL A 311 -0.64 7.70 1.83
C VAL A 311 0.18 8.26 0.69
N TRP A 312 1.51 8.19 0.76
CA TRP A 312 2.41 8.66 -0.30
C TRP A 312 2.14 7.98 -1.64
N ALA A 313 1.96 6.66 -1.64
CA ALA A 313 1.66 5.92 -2.86
C ALA A 313 0.33 6.38 -3.48
N CYS A 314 -0.71 6.49 -2.65
CA CYS A 314 -2.07 6.88 -3.07
C CYS A 314 -2.12 8.33 -3.57
N GLU A 315 -1.56 9.26 -2.80
CA GLU A 315 -1.54 10.69 -3.09
C GLU A 315 -0.78 10.97 -4.39
N THR A 316 0.39 10.36 -4.56
CA THR A 316 1.17 10.56 -5.78
C THR A 316 0.55 9.89 -7.01
N GLY A 317 -0.22 8.82 -6.84
CA GLY A 317 -1.04 8.23 -7.90
C GLY A 317 -2.21 9.14 -8.30
N LYS A 318 -2.96 9.66 -7.32
CA LYS A 318 -4.07 10.61 -7.48
C LYS A 318 -3.62 11.86 -8.21
N ASN A 319 -2.51 12.47 -7.77
CA ASN A 319 -1.95 13.67 -8.39
C ASN A 319 -1.54 13.42 -9.85
N GLN A 320 -1.06 12.22 -10.17
CA GLN A 320 -0.72 11.90 -11.55
C GLN A 320 -1.96 11.66 -12.43
N ALA A 321 -3.02 11.07 -11.89
CA ALA A 321 -4.30 10.98 -12.58
C ALA A 321 -4.93 12.37 -12.81
N GLN A 322 -4.79 13.30 -11.87
CA GLN A 322 -5.29 14.67 -12.01
C GLN A 322 -4.57 15.47 -13.09
N LYS A 323 -3.26 15.26 -13.31
CA LYS A 323 -2.53 15.90 -14.41
C LYS A 323 -3.04 15.51 -15.81
N ILE A 324 -3.62 14.33 -15.96
CA ILE A 324 -4.25 13.92 -17.22
C ILE A 324 -5.45 14.81 -17.49
N ARG A 325 -6.25 15.12 -16.46
CA ARG A 325 -7.39 16.03 -16.57
C ARG A 325 -6.96 17.41 -17.04
N THR A 326 -5.91 17.98 -16.44
CA THR A 326 -5.41 19.31 -16.84
C THR A 326 -4.91 19.29 -18.27
N THR A 327 -4.11 18.28 -18.65
CA THR A 327 -3.59 18.13 -20.02
C THR A 327 -4.70 18.00 -21.07
N ILE A 328 -5.78 17.27 -20.77
CA ILE A 328 -6.93 17.17 -21.68
C ILE A 328 -7.68 18.48 -21.78
N HIS A 329 -7.86 19.20 -20.68
CA HIS A 329 -8.51 20.51 -20.71
C HIS A 329 -7.72 21.51 -21.54
N ASP A 330 -6.39 21.55 -21.38
CA ASP A 330 -5.51 22.38 -22.20
C ASP A 330 -5.59 22.00 -23.68
N LEU A 331 -5.62 20.71 -24.00
CA LEU A 331 -5.75 20.24 -25.37
C LEU A 331 -7.10 20.61 -25.99
N LEU A 332 -8.17 20.58 -25.20
CA LEU A 332 -9.53 20.95 -25.62
C LEU A 332 -9.64 22.46 -25.90
N ASN A 333 -8.95 23.30 -25.13
CA ASN A 333 -8.92 24.75 -25.35
C ASN A 333 -8.09 25.15 -26.57
N ASN A 334 -7.06 24.35 -26.92
CA ASN A 334 -6.15 24.65 -28.03
C ASN A 334 -6.55 24.01 -29.37
N THR A 335 -7.63 23.21 -29.43
CA THR A 335 -8.03 22.54 -30.67
C THR A 335 -9.23 23.22 -31.33
N ASN A 336 -9.10 23.49 -32.64
CA ASN A 336 -10.16 24.09 -33.45
C ASN A 336 -10.94 23.05 -34.27
N ASP A 337 -10.52 21.79 -34.26
CA ASP A 337 -11.15 20.72 -35.05
C ASP A 337 -12.33 20.12 -34.27
N GLU A 338 -13.54 20.22 -34.81
CA GLU A 338 -14.76 19.77 -34.13
C GLU A 338 -14.75 18.27 -33.79
N LYS A 339 -14.23 17.42 -34.66
CA LYS A 339 -14.19 15.96 -34.43
C LYS A 339 -13.23 15.61 -33.30
N ILE A 340 -12.07 16.27 -33.25
CA ILE A 340 -11.10 16.10 -32.16
C ILE A 340 -11.67 16.66 -30.86
N LYS A 341 -12.31 17.84 -30.91
CA LYS A 341 -12.95 18.47 -29.75
C LYS A 341 -14.03 17.59 -29.15
N TYR A 342 -14.88 16.97 -29.98
CA TYR A 342 -15.91 16.02 -29.53
C TYR A 342 -15.32 14.80 -28.81
N GLU A 343 -14.29 14.14 -29.37
CA GLU A 343 -13.64 13.01 -28.69
C GLU A 343 -12.94 13.41 -27.39
N LEU A 344 -12.34 14.62 -27.33
CA LEU A 344 -11.76 15.16 -26.11
C LEU A 344 -12.81 15.48 -25.05
N GLN A 345 -13.98 15.99 -25.44
CA GLN A 345 -15.12 16.18 -24.54
C GLN A 345 -15.57 14.85 -23.94
N LEU A 346 -15.72 13.81 -24.78
CA LEU A 346 -16.06 12.47 -24.30
C LEU A 346 -14.99 11.90 -23.37
N PHE A 347 -13.71 12.16 -23.64
CA PHE A 347 -12.63 11.73 -22.75
C PHE A 347 -12.63 12.51 -21.43
N SER A 348 -12.82 13.82 -21.47
CA SER A 348 -12.97 14.67 -20.28
C SER A 348 -14.14 14.19 -19.41
N LEU A 349 -15.29 13.89 -20.02
CA LEU A 349 -16.46 13.35 -19.35
C LEU A 349 -16.16 11.99 -18.68
N GLN A 350 -15.44 11.11 -19.36
CA GLN A 350 -15.01 9.84 -18.77
C GLN A 350 -14.11 10.03 -17.54
N ILE A 351 -13.18 10.98 -17.58
CA ILE A 351 -12.32 11.30 -16.42
C ILE A 351 -13.15 11.88 -15.27
N LEU A 352 -14.15 12.70 -15.58
CA LEU A 352 -15.01 13.30 -14.57
C LEU A 352 -15.84 12.22 -13.83
N HIS A 353 -16.43 11.28 -14.57
CA HIS A 353 -17.21 10.18 -14.00
C HIS A 353 -16.35 9.15 -13.26
N ARG A 354 -15.15 8.85 -13.77
CA ARG A 354 -14.21 7.91 -13.15
C ARG A 354 -13.18 8.67 -12.32
N LYS A 355 -13.61 9.14 -11.14
CA LYS A 355 -12.69 9.70 -10.15
C LYS A 355 -11.68 8.62 -9.72
N ASN A 356 -10.46 8.72 -10.24
CA ASN A 356 -9.34 7.83 -9.91
C ASN A 356 -8.77 8.16 -8.51
N ILE A 357 -9.62 7.98 -7.51
CA ILE A 357 -9.29 8.17 -6.10
C ILE A 357 -8.95 6.79 -5.52
N PHE A 358 -7.83 6.70 -4.82
CA PHE A 358 -7.51 5.53 -4.01
C PHE A 358 -8.30 5.65 -2.70
N SER A 359 -9.23 4.73 -2.48
CA SER A 359 -10.23 4.84 -1.40
C SER A 359 -10.39 3.55 -0.61
N LEU A 360 -10.62 3.69 0.69
CA LEU A 360 -10.96 2.64 1.65
C LEU A 360 -12.45 2.72 1.99
N LYS A 361 -13.29 1.93 1.32
CA LYS A 361 -14.69 1.74 1.73
C LYS A 361 -15.47 3.06 2.00
N GLY A 362 -15.17 4.11 1.24
CA GLY A 362 -15.75 5.46 1.38
C GLY A 362 -14.78 6.54 1.92
N LEU A 363 -13.70 6.16 2.62
CA LEU A 363 -12.63 7.07 3.05
C LEU A 363 -11.59 7.26 1.95
N THR A 364 -11.24 8.50 1.63
CA THR A 364 -10.18 8.82 0.67
C THR A 364 -8.81 8.70 1.36
N ILE A 365 -7.89 7.90 0.77
CA ILE A 365 -6.51 7.83 1.26
C ILE A 365 -5.72 8.97 0.63
N ASP A 366 -5.69 10.10 1.30
CA ASP A 366 -4.90 11.24 0.87
C ASP A 366 -4.22 11.93 2.06
N ALA A 367 -3.54 13.05 1.79
CA ALA A 367 -2.86 13.84 2.82
C ALA A 367 -3.80 14.27 3.96
N THR A 368 -5.13 14.32 3.74
CA THR A 368 -6.09 14.65 4.80
C THR A 368 -6.21 13.55 5.84
N LEU A 369 -6.11 12.28 5.43
CA LEU A 369 -6.06 11.14 6.34
C LEU A 369 -4.82 11.20 7.22
N LEU A 370 -3.66 11.52 6.63
CA LEU A 370 -2.42 11.70 7.38
C LEU A 370 -2.52 12.88 8.34
N ALA A 371 -3.11 14.00 7.90
CA ALA A 371 -3.36 15.16 8.76
C ALA A 371 -4.33 14.84 9.90
N ALA A 372 -5.37 14.03 9.65
CA ALA A 372 -6.31 13.60 10.68
C ALA A 372 -5.64 12.68 11.72
N VAL A 373 -4.89 11.67 11.26
CA VAL A 373 -4.12 10.78 12.16
C VAL A 373 -3.08 11.57 12.95
N SER A 374 -2.36 12.49 12.29
CA SER A 374 -1.37 13.36 12.95
C SER A 374 -2.02 14.27 13.98
N LYS A 375 -3.13 14.93 13.65
CA LYS A 375 -3.91 15.76 14.58
C LYS A 375 -4.42 14.93 15.76
N GLN A 376 -4.96 13.74 15.53
CA GLN A 376 -5.43 12.86 16.60
C GLN A 376 -4.27 12.51 17.54
N SER A 377 -3.14 12.06 17.01
CA SER A 377 -1.95 11.74 17.80
C SER A 377 -1.42 12.97 18.54
N PHE A 378 -1.40 14.15 17.90
CA PHE A 378 -0.93 15.39 18.50
C PHE A 378 -1.87 15.90 19.60
N VAL A 379 -3.18 15.83 19.39
CA VAL A 379 -4.19 16.17 20.41
C VAL A 379 -4.05 15.22 21.60
N ILE A 380 -3.94 13.92 21.37
CA ILE A 380 -3.73 12.93 22.44
C ILE A 380 -2.43 13.25 23.21
N ASN A 381 -1.33 13.57 22.51
CA ASN A 381 -0.08 14.00 23.13
C ASN A 381 -0.24 15.27 23.97
N ILE A 382 -0.97 16.28 23.49
CA ILE A 382 -1.26 17.51 24.22
C ILE A 382 -2.14 17.22 25.43
N THR A 383 -3.20 16.43 25.29
CA THR A 383 -4.10 16.09 26.40
C THR A 383 -3.34 15.34 27.48
N ILE A 384 -2.48 14.39 27.09
CA ILE A 384 -1.57 13.69 28.01
C ILE A 384 -0.64 14.70 28.72
N PHE A 385 -0.02 15.62 27.97
CA PHE A 385 0.89 16.63 28.52
C PHE A 385 0.18 17.63 29.46
N ILE A 386 -1.04 18.04 29.14
CA ILE A 386 -1.87 18.91 29.98
C ILE A 386 -2.29 18.19 31.26
N ILE A 387 -2.74 16.93 31.17
CA ILE A 387 -3.06 16.11 32.35
C ILE A 387 -1.82 15.93 33.22
N GLN A 388 -0.64 15.71 32.62
CA GLN A 388 0.64 15.65 33.33
C GLN A 388 0.96 16.95 34.08
N ARG A 389 0.78 18.11 33.46
CA ARG A 389 0.99 19.42 34.10
C ARG A 389 0.00 19.70 35.23
N PHE A 390 -1.27 19.35 35.05
CA PHE A 390 -2.30 19.52 36.09
C PHE A 390 -2.05 18.59 37.29
N CYS A 391 -1.65 17.33 37.05
CA CYS A 391 -1.32 16.41 38.15
C CYS A 391 -0.04 16.81 38.91
N PHE A 392 0.89 17.51 38.26
CA PHE A 392 2.09 18.05 38.92
C PHE A 392 1.84 19.36 39.67
N ALA A 393 0.81 20.14 39.29
CA ALA A 393 0.47 21.39 39.97
C ALA A 393 -0.33 21.19 41.27
N PHE A 394 -0.89 20.00 41.48
CA PHE A 394 -1.69 19.62 42.66
C PHE A 394 -0.97 18.65 43.61
N ARG A 395 0.35 18.50 43.46
CA ARG A 395 1.21 17.74 44.35
C ARG A 395 2.33 18.64 44.85
#